data_AF-A0A1V6K7Z6-F1
#
_entry.id   AF-A0A1V6K7Z6-F1
#
_cell.length_a   1.000
_cell.length_b   1.000
_cell.length_c   1.000
_cell.angle_alpha   90.00
_cell.angle_beta   90.00
_cell.angle_gamma   90.00
#
_symmetry.space_group_name_H-M   'P 1'
#
loop_
_entity.id
_entity.type
_entity.pdbx_description
1 polymer ?
#
loop_
_entity_poly.entity_id
_entity_poly.type
_entity_poly.pdbx_seq_one_letter_code
_entity_poly.pdbx_strand_id
1 'polypeptide(L)'
;MLALVTTIIIFLVIVYVESTRIEIPLAHTAVRGARARFPVKLIYASVLPMILVRVLQANIQMIGMFLSNAGMTILGEFQGQHPVNGLMWYIAPINQPQDWMWWLADLGHAPWEILLRMGIDIAVMVLGGAIFALFWVKTAGLDSKDVARQIQRSGMHIPGYRRNEQVLVRYLDRYIPRITIIGGAFIGVLSVVANLFGVVGAVGGTGLLLAVSITYRLYEEVASQQIMEMYPFMRGFFGKE
;
A
#
# COMPACT_ATOMS: atom_id res chain seq x y z
N MET A 1 -20.88 -8.28 16.12
CA MET A 1 -20.15 -9.57 15.97
C MET A 1 -19.44 -9.67 14.63
N LEU A 2 -20.12 -9.47 13.49
CA LEU A 2 -19.51 -9.57 12.16
C LEU A 2 -18.30 -8.63 11.97
N ALA A 3 -18.43 -7.34 12.29
CA ALA A 3 -17.33 -6.38 12.21
C ALA A 3 -16.09 -6.78 13.05
N LEU A 4 -16.30 -7.43 14.22
CA LEU A 4 -15.21 -7.86 15.11
C LEU A 4 -14.44 -9.02 14.49
N VAL A 5 -15.15 -10.03 13.99
CA VAL A 5 -14.55 -11.18 13.30
C VAL A 5 -13.80 -10.72 12.05
N THR A 6 -14.42 -9.87 11.23
CA THR A 6 -13.80 -9.27 10.04
C THR A 6 -12.52 -8.51 10.41
N THR A 7 -12.55 -7.71 11.47
CA THR A 7 -11.38 -6.94 11.93
C THR A 7 -10.22 -7.85 12.33
N ILE A 8 -10.49 -8.92 13.09
CA ILE A 8 -9.45 -9.89 13.48
C ILE A 8 -8.87 -10.59 12.25
N ILE A 9 -9.71 -11.03 11.31
CA ILE A 9 -9.25 -11.70 10.09
C ILE A 9 -8.37 -10.76 9.27
N ILE A 10 -8.84 -9.54 9.02
CA ILE A 10 -8.10 -8.54 8.26
C ILE A 10 -6.78 -8.21 8.96
N PHE A 11 -6.81 -8.00 10.28
CA PHE A 11 -5.61 -7.75 11.08
C PHE A 11 -4.57 -8.86 10.89
N LEU A 12 -4.96 -10.12 11.04
CA LEU A 12 -4.06 -11.27 10.87
C LEU A 12 -3.49 -11.36 9.45
N VAL A 13 -4.33 -11.12 8.44
CA VAL A 13 -3.90 -11.10 7.03
C VAL A 13 -2.89 -9.98 6.78
N ILE A 14 -3.13 -8.77 7.31
CA ILE A 14 -2.22 -7.63 7.15
C ILE A 14 -0.87 -7.93 7.80
N VAL A 15 -0.88 -8.39 9.05
CA VAL A 15 0.36 -8.72 9.77
C VAL A 15 1.14 -9.81 9.04
N TYR A 16 0.46 -10.84 8.54
CA TYR A 16 1.09 -11.89 7.73
C TYR A 16 1.76 -11.33 6.48
N VAL A 17 1.06 -10.47 5.73
CA VAL A 17 1.56 -9.88 4.47
C VAL A 17 2.70 -8.90 4.75
N GLU A 18 2.60 -8.08 5.79
CA GLU A 18 3.64 -7.12 6.20
C GLU A 18 4.90 -7.82 6.73
N SER A 19 4.76 -8.97 7.38
CA SER A 19 5.88 -9.79 7.84
C SER A 19 6.62 -10.51 6.69
N THR A 20 5.96 -10.65 5.53
CA THR A 20 6.53 -11.37 4.38
C THR A 20 7.61 -10.51 3.71
N ARG A 21 8.83 -11.04 3.68
CA ARG A 21 10.01 -10.40 3.10
C ARG A 21 10.77 -11.35 2.18
N ILE A 22 11.29 -10.80 1.09
CA ILE A 22 12.17 -11.49 0.14
C ILE A 22 13.60 -11.12 0.49
N GLU A 23 14.43 -12.11 0.82
CA GLU A 23 15.82 -11.90 1.21
C GLU A 23 16.74 -12.04 0.00
N ILE A 24 17.41 -10.94 -0.39
CA ILE A 24 18.41 -10.95 -1.45
C ILE A 24 19.77 -11.23 -0.83
N PRO A 25 20.49 -12.30 -1.23
CA PRO A 25 21.79 -12.62 -0.66
C PRO A 25 22.86 -11.64 -1.14
N LEU A 26 23.60 -11.08 -0.19
CA LEU A 26 24.74 -10.19 -0.41
C LEU A 26 25.99 -10.76 0.26
N ALA A 27 27.16 -10.41 -0.28
CA ALA A 27 28.46 -10.77 0.26
C ALA A 27 29.31 -9.52 0.49
N HIS A 28 30.05 -9.52 1.60
CA HIS A 28 30.95 -8.42 1.93
C HIS A 28 32.24 -8.53 1.11
N THR A 29 32.77 -7.39 0.66
CA THR A 29 34.01 -7.34 -0.15
C THR A 29 35.28 -7.50 0.68
N ALA A 30 35.37 -6.84 1.85
CA ALA A 30 36.55 -6.84 2.70
C ALA A 30 36.72 -8.09 3.59
N VAL A 31 35.62 -8.69 4.06
CA VAL A 31 35.65 -9.84 4.97
C VAL A 31 35.27 -11.11 4.22
N ARG A 32 36.24 -11.98 3.96
CA ARG A 32 35.99 -13.30 3.35
C ARG A 32 35.05 -14.11 4.24
N GLY A 33 33.94 -14.58 3.68
CA GLY A 33 32.95 -15.41 4.38
C GLY A 33 31.77 -14.65 4.99
N ALA A 34 31.85 -13.31 5.13
CA ALA A 34 30.72 -12.52 5.61
C ALA A 34 29.64 -12.41 4.51
N ARG A 35 28.50 -13.04 4.76
CA ARG A 35 27.29 -12.96 3.93
C ARG A 35 26.22 -12.23 4.73
N ALA A 36 25.62 -11.21 4.12
CA ALA A 36 24.46 -10.54 4.68
C ALA A 36 23.25 -10.82 3.78
N ARG A 37 22.05 -10.68 4.32
CA ARG A 37 20.82 -10.77 3.56
C ARG A 37 20.17 -9.42 3.58
N PHE A 38 19.82 -8.88 2.43
CA PHE A 38 19.08 -7.63 2.31
C PHE A 38 17.59 -7.95 2.21
N PRO A 39 16.79 -7.71 3.26
CA PRO A 39 15.37 -7.99 3.22
C PRO A 39 14.63 -6.90 2.44
N VAL A 40 13.90 -7.30 1.40
CA VAL A 40 12.94 -6.46 0.68
C VAL A 40 11.54 -6.89 1.11
N LYS A 41 10.82 -6.02 1.82
CA LYS A 41 9.44 -6.29 2.23
C LYS A 41 8.52 -6.39 1.01
N LEU A 42 7.51 -7.26 1.09
CA LEU A 42 6.49 -7.38 0.06
C LEU A 42 5.71 -6.07 -0.13
N ILE A 43 5.35 -5.41 0.98
CA ILE A 43 4.75 -4.07 0.99
C ILE A 43 5.86 -3.02 0.89
N TYR A 44 6.56 -3.02 -0.24
CA TYR A 44 7.78 -2.24 -0.42
C TYR A 44 7.55 -0.71 -0.33
N ALA A 45 6.45 -0.23 -0.90
CA ALA A 45 6.07 1.18 -0.90
C ALA A 45 5.28 1.63 0.36
N SER A 46 5.09 0.74 1.35
CA SER A 46 4.18 0.95 2.49
C SER A 46 2.73 1.23 2.04
N VAL A 47 1.90 1.74 2.94
CA VAL A 47 0.48 2.02 2.72
C VAL A 47 0.22 3.41 2.10
N LEU A 48 1.27 4.24 1.99
CA LEU A 48 1.19 5.61 1.46
C LEU A 48 0.55 5.71 0.07
N PRO A 49 0.82 4.80 -0.89
CA PRO A 49 0.14 4.82 -2.18
C PRO A 49 -1.39 4.74 -2.09
N MET A 50 -1.93 3.99 -1.12
CA MET A 50 -3.38 3.86 -0.96
C MET A 50 -4.01 5.15 -0.44
N ILE A 51 -3.30 5.86 0.44
CA ILE A 51 -3.72 7.18 0.91
C ILE A 51 -3.86 8.12 -0.28
N LEU A 52 -2.87 8.14 -1.18
CA LEU A 52 -2.90 8.99 -2.37
C LEU A 52 -4.09 8.69 -3.28
N VAL A 53 -4.42 7.41 -3.49
CA VAL A 53 -5.61 7.03 -4.28
C VAL A 53 -6.90 7.53 -3.63
N ARG A 54 -7.07 7.32 -2.31
CA ARG A 54 -8.27 7.76 -1.58
C ARG A 54 -8.40 9.28 -1.55
N VAL A 55 -7.30 10.00 -1.37
CA VAL A 55 -7.28 11.47 -1.44
C VAL A 55 -7.63 11.95 -2.85
N LEU A 56 -7.11 11.29 -3.90
CA LEU A 56 -7.46 11.60 -5.28
C LEU A 56 -8.96 11.40 -5.55
N GLN A 57 -9.53 10.27 -5.12
CA GLN A 57 -10.98 10.03 -5.22
C GLN A 57 -11.78 11.10 -4.46
N ALA A 58 -11.39 11.43 -3.23
CA ALA A 58 -12.05 12.46 -2.43
C ALA A 58 -12.01 13.83 -3.12
N ASN A 59 -10.89 14.21 -3.73
CA ASN A 59 -10.76 15.45 -4.48
C ASN A 59 -11.65 15.47 -5.73
N ILE A 60 -11.74 14.34 -6.45
CA ILE A 60 -12.65 14.21 -7.61
C ILE A 60 -14.11 14.38 -7.15
N GLN A 61 -14.51 13.74 -6.04
CA GLN A 61 -15.84 13.87 -5.46
C GLN A 61 -16.13 15.31 -5.00
N MET A 62 -15.16 15.97 -4.38
CA MET A 62 -15.27 17.36 -3.97
C MET A 62 -15.49 18.30 -5.16
N ILE A 63 -14.75 18.11 -6.26
CA ILE A 63 -14.96 18.87 -7.50
C ILE A 63 -16.36 18.63 -8.06
N GLY A 64 -16.83 17.38 -8.09
CA GLY A 64 -18.19 17.07 -8.54
C GLY A 64 -19.27 17.74 -7.68
N MET A 65 -19.08 17.79 -6.37
CA MET A 65 -19.97 18.48 -5.44
C MET A 65 -19.99 19.99 -5.72
N PHE A 66 -18.84 20.63 -5.91
CA PHE A 66 -18.77 22.04 -6.29
C PHE A 66 -19.45 22.32 -7.64
N LEU A 67 -19.28 21.42 -8.61
CA LEU A 67 -19.87 21.57 -9.94
C LEU A 67 -21.40 21.41 -9.93
N SER A 68 -21.91 20.46 -9.15
CA SER A 68 -23.34 20.28 -8.90
C SER A 68 -23.94 21.51 -8.20
N ASN A 69 -23.25 22.07 -7.20
CA ASN A 69 -23.67 23.31 -6.53
C ASN A 69 -23.64 24.53 -7.46
N ALA A 70 -22.76 24.53 -8.48
CA ALA A 70 -22.70 25.57 -9.51
C ALA A 70 -23.77 25.39 -10.62
N GLY A 71 -24.66 24.40 -10.50
CA GLY A 71 -25.77 24.16 -11.44
C GLY A 71 -25.42 23.30 -12.66
N MET A 72 -24.21 22.74 -12.73
CA MET A 72 -23.80 21.81 -13.78
C MET A 72 -23.95 20.36 -13.30
N THR A 73 -25.11 19.75 -13.57
CA THR A 73 -25.43 18.38 -13.15
C THR A 73 -24.90 17.28 -14.09
N ILE A 74 -24.13 17.65 -15.13
CA ILE A 74 -23.62 16.73 -16.17
C ILE A 74 -22.78 15.59 -15.59
N LEU A 75 -22.00 15.86 -14.53
CA LEU A 75 -21.16 14.84 -13.89
C LEU A 75 -21.94 14.00 -12.87
N GLY A 76 -22.97 14.57 -12.26
CA GLY A 76 -23.83 13.90 -11.30
C GLY A 76 -24.53 14.87 -10.36
N GLU A 77 -25.66 14.45 -9.80
CA GLU A 77 -26.42 15.20 -8.81
C GLU A 77 -25.98 14.79 -7.41
N PHE A 78 -25.75 15.77 -6.54
CA PHE A 78 -25.41 15.55 -5.14
C PHE A 78 -26.56 15.95 -4.24
N GLN A 79 -26.90 15.09 -3.27
CA GLN A 79 -27.80 15.42 -2.19
C GLN A 79 -26.98 15.47 -0.90
N GLY A 80 -26.65 16.69 -0.46
CA GLY A 80 -25.70 16.91 0.63
C GLY A 80 -24.28 16.50 0.22
N GLN A 81 -23.67 15.56 0.94
CA GLN A 81 -22.32 15.06 0.65
C GLN A 81 -22.29 13.77 -0.19
N HIS A 82 -23.44 13.19 -0.49
CA HIS A 82 -23.53 11.93 -1.22
C HIS A 82 -24.00 12.16 -2.65
N PRO A 83 -23.29 11.63 -3.67
CA PRO A 83 -23.78 11.63 -5.04
C PRO A 83 -24.98 10.68 -5.14
N VAL A 84 -26.06 11.14 -5.76
CA VAL A 84 -27.31 10.37 -5.94
C VAL A 84 -27.40 9.81 -7.35
N ASN A 85 -26.91 10.54 -8.36
CA ASN A 85 -26.99 10.10 -9.76
C ASN A 85 -25.76 10.55 -10.56
N GLY A 86 -25.50 9.87 -11.68
CA GLY A 86 -24.47 10.24 -12.66
C GLY A 86 -23.13 9.51 -12.50
N LEU A 87 -22.11 9.97 -13.25
CA LEU A 87 -20.76 9.39 -13.23
C LEU A 87 -20.11 9.49 -11.85
N MET A 88 -20.44 10.53 -11.09
CA MET A 88 -19.92 10.73 -9.73
C MET A 88 -20.35 9.63 -8.76
N TRP A 89 -21.52 9.01 -8.96
CA TRP A 89 -21.98 7.88 -8.13
C TRP A 89 -21.10 6.63 -8.33
N TYR A 90 -20.74 6.33 -9.59
CA TYR A 90 -19.89 5.20 -9.92
C TYR A 90 -18.44 5.34 -9.44
N ILE A 91 -17.95 6.59 -9.32
CA ILE A 91 -16.59 6.90 -8.85
C ILE A 91 -16.56 7.08 -7.32
N ALA A 92 -17.73 7.11 -6.65
CA ALA A 92 -17.80 7.35 -5.22
C ALA A 92 -17.22 6.16 -4.43
N PRO A 93 -16.25 6.42 -3.53
CA PRO A 93 -15.64 5.35 -2.75
C PRO A 93 -16.69 4.65 -1.89
N ILE A 94 -16.55 3.33 -1.78
CA ILE A 94 -17.37 2.51 -0.89
C ILE A 94 -16.68 2.51 0.46
N ASN A 95 -17.34 3.04 1.49
CA ASN A 95 -16.75 3.20 2.82
C ASN A 95 -17.43 2.33 3.87
N GLN A 96 -18.71 1.99 3.66
CA GLN A 96 -19.51 1.24 4.62
C GLN A 96 -20.18 0.01 3.96
N PRO A 97 -20.47 -1.05 4.74
CA PRO A 97 -21.21 -2.21 4.24
C PRO A 97 -22.59 -1.83 3.67
N GLN A 98 -23.21 -0.79 4.22
CA GLN A 98 -24.52 -0.30 3.78
C GLN A 98 -24.48 0.26 2.34
N ASP A 99 -23.32 0.72 1.87
CA ASP A 99 -23.16 1.33 0.53
C ASP A 99 -23.26 0.31 -0.62
N TRP A 100 -23.16 -0.99 -0.32
CA TRP A 100 -23.18 -2.06 -1.34
C TRP A 100 -24.18 -3.18 -1.06
N MET A 101 -24.59 -3.39 0.20
CA MET A 101 -25.51 -4.46 0.58
C MET A 101 -26.96 -4.12 0.17
N TRP A 102 -27.24 -4.24 -1.13
CA TRP A 102 -28.55 -3.96 -1.76
C TRP A 102 -29.72 -4.77 -1.17
N TRP A 103 -29.43 -5.84 -0.43
CA TRP A 103 -30.44 -6.68 0.22
C TRP A 103 -30.73 -6.26 1.67
N LEU A 104 -29.93 -5.35 2.25
CA LEU A 104 -30.14 -4.82 3.61
C LEU A 104 -30.59 -3.37 3.63
N ALA A 105 -30.20 -2.57 2.64
CA ALA A 105 -30.58 -1.18 2.50
C ALA A 105 -31.12 -0.93 1.10
N ASP A 106 -32.27 -0.26 1.01
CA ASP A 106 -32.77 0.24 -0.27
C ASP A 106 -31.92 1.44 -0.69
N LEU A 107 -31.05 1.20 -1.66
CA LEU A 107 -30.11 2.19 -2.19
C LEU A 107 -30.73 3.01 -3.33
N GLY A 108 -31.99 2.74 -3.73
CA GLY A 108 -32.66 3.43 -4.84
C GLY A 108 -32.12 3.08 -6.24
N HIS A 109 -31.18 2.14 -6.33
CA HIS A 109 -30.52 1.71 -7.56
C HIS A 109 -30.69 0.22 -7.82
N ALA A 110 -30.65 -0.17 -9.10
CA ALA A 110 -30.74 -1.57 -9.47
C ALA A 110 -29.49 -2.34 -8.98
N PRO A 111 -29.60 -3.63 -8.60
CA PRO A 111 -28.47 -4.41 -8.08
C PRO A 111 -27.25 -4.46 -9.01
N TRP A 112 -27.46 -4.39 -10.33
CA TRP A 112 -26.36 -4.40 -11.30
C TRP A 112 -25.54 -3.11 -11.29
N GLU A 113 -26.15 -1.95 -11.01
CA GLU A 113 -25.45 -0.66 -10.90
C GLU A 113 -24.51 -0.68 -9.68
N ILE A 114 -24.97 -1.28 -8.58
CA ILE A 114 -24.21 -1.39 -7.33
C ILE A 114 -23.01 -2.32 -7.49
N LEU A 115 -23.20 -3.45 -8.19
CA LEU A 115 -22.09 -4.34 -8.57
C LEU A 115 -21.07 -3.64 -9.47
N LEU A 116 -21.54 -2.83 -10.42
CA LEU A 116 -20.68 -2.07 -11.32
C LEU A 116 -19.86 -1.02 -10.55
N ARG A 117 -20.49 -0.27 -9.63
CA ARG A 117 -19.80 0.67 -8.73
C ARG A 117 -18.74 -0.03 -7.89
N MET A 118 -19.04 -1.20 -7.33
CA MET A 118 -18.06 -2.01 -6.59
C MET A 118 -16.89 -2.44 -7.49
N GLY A 119 -17.17 -2.89 -8.71
CA GLY A 119 -16.14 -3.23 -9.69
C GLY A 119 -15.24 -2.05 -10.03
N ILE A 120 -15.81 -0.84 -10.17
CA ILE A 120 -15.06 0.39 -10.41
C ILE A 120 -14.19 0.76 -9.20
N ASP A 121 -14.71 0.75 -7.97
CA ASP A 121 -13.89 1.08 -6.79
C ASP A 121 -12.73 0.10 -6.64
N ILE A 122 -12.96 -1.21 -6.85
CA ILE A 122 -11.88 -2.22 -6.87
C ILE A 122 -10.85 -1.90 -7.95
N ALA A 123 -11.29 -1.63 -9.18
CA ALA A 123 -10.40 -1.34 -10.29
C ALA A 123 -9.57 -0.07 -10.04
N VAL A 124 -10.20 1.01 -9.54
CA VAL A 124 -9.53 2.27 -9.18
C VAL A 124 -8.51 2.03 -8.07
N MET A 125 -8.85 1.24 -7.06
CA MET A 125 -7.98 1.01 -5.92
C MET A 125 -6.79 0.10 -6.26
N VAL A 126 -7.00 -0.91 -7.10
CA VAL A 126 -5.94 -1.82 -7.57
C VAL A 126 -5.02 -1.11 -8.56
N LEU A 127 -5.57 -0.50 -9.61
CA LEU A 127 -4.78 0.17 -10.65
C LEU A 127 -4.11 1.44 -10.11
N GLY A 128 -4.87 2.29 -9.42
CA GLY A 128 -4.35 3.47 -8.75
C GLY A 128 -3.30 3.09 -7.73
N GLY A 129 -3.57 2.07 -6.90
CA GLY A 129 -2.65 1.58 -5.90
C GLY A 129 -1.31 1.12 -6.47
N ALA A 130 -1.33 0.36 -7.57
CA ALA A 130 -0.12 -0.08 -8.27
C ALA A 130 0.64 1.09 -8.92
N ILE A 131 -0.05 2.02 -9.58
CA ILE A 131 0.55 3.19 -10.23
C ILE A 131 1.21 4.11 -9.18
N PHE A 132 0.48 4.46 -8.13
CA PHE A 132 1.01 5.30 -7.05
C PHE A 132 2.13 4.61 -6.28
N ALA A 133 2.11 3.28 -6.14
CA ALA A 133 3.20 2.54 -5.51
C ALA A 133 4.50 2.65 -6.34
N LEU A 134 4.41 2.50 -7.67
CA LEU A 134 5.55 2.71 -8.55
C LEU A 134 6.06 4.15 -8.52
N PHE A 135 5.15 5.12 -8.52
CA PHE A 135 5.51 6.53 -8.40
C PHE A 135 6.25 6.80 -7.09
N TRP A 136 5.69 6.31 -5.97
CA TRP A 136 6.27 6.46 -4.64
C TRP A 136 7.68 5.90 -4.55
N VAL A 137 7.91 4.70 -5.09
CA VAL A 137 9.24 4.07 -5.11
C VAL A 137 10.27 4.92 -5.85
N LYS A 138 9.87 5.53 -6.97
CA LYS A 138 10.75 6.41 -7.76
C LYS A 138 11.03 7.74 -7.05
N THR A 139 10.06 8.31 -6.35
CA THR A 139 10.21 9.62 -5.69
C THR A 139 10.87 9.52 -4.32
N ALA A 140 10.67 8.42 -3.58
CA ALA A 140 11.18 8.22 -2.23
C ALA A 140 12.64 7.73 -2.18
N GLY A 141 13.33 7.65 -3.33
CA GLY A 141 14.70 7.12 -3.40
C GLY A 141 14.79 5.63 -3.06
N LEU A 142 13.70 4.88 -3.30
CA LEU A 142 13.61 3.44 -3.11
C LEU A 142 13.74 2.70 -4.46
N ASP A 143 14.17 3.40 -5.51
CA ASP A 143 14.32 2.80 -6.81
C ASP A 143 15.54 1.85 -6.84
N SER A 144 15.57 0.98 -7.85
CA SER A 144 16.63 -0.01 -8.03
C SER A 144 18.03 0.61 -8.07
N LYS A 145 18.15 1.85 -8.55
CA LYS A 145 19.41 2.57 -8.69
C LYS A 145 19.92 3.14 -7.37
N ASP A 146 19.05 3.76 -6.58
CA ASP A 146 19.43 4.31 -5.28
C ASP A 146 19.74 3.21 -4.27
N VAL A 147 18.94 2.13 -4.26
CA VAL A 147 19.22 0.94 -3.43
C VAL A 147 20.54 0.28 -3.82
N ALA A 148 20.83 0.15 -5.12
CA ALA A 148 22.11 -0.41 -5.57
C ALA A 148 23.30 0.45 -5.13
N ARG A 149 23.19 1.78 -5.27
CA ARG A 149 24.23 2.73 -4.80
C ARG A 149 24.44 2.62 -3.30
N GLN A 150 23.38 2.50 -2.51
CA GLN A 150 23.47 2.31 -1.06
C GLN A 150 24.17 1.00 -0.69
N ILE A 151 23.79 -0.11 -1.33
CA ILE A 151 24.44 -1.42 -1.11
C ILE A 151 25.93 -1.36 -1.47
N GLN A 152 26.29 -0.72 -2.58
CA GLN A 152 27.69 -0.61 -2.97
C GLN A 152 28.51 0.29 -2.03
N ARG A 153 27.95 1.40 -1.55
CA ARG A 153 28.59 2.26 -0.53
C ARG A 153 28.86 1.51 0.77
N SER A 154 27.99 0.58 1.15
CA SER A 154 28.22 -0.32 2.30
C SER A 154 29.28 -1.41 2.06
N GLY A 155 29.97 -1.41 0.91
CA GLY A 155 31.00 -2.41 0.60
C GLY A 155 30.45 -3.81 0.29
N MET A 156 29.14 -3.93 0.08
CA MET A 156 28.43 -5.17 -0.21
C MET A 156 28.24 -5.36 -1.72
N HIS A 157 28.26 -6.61 -2.19
CA HIS A 157 28.00 -6.97 -3.58
C HIS A 157 27.31 -8.34 -3.67
N ILE A 158 26.70 -8.64 -4.82
CA ILE A 158 26.11 -9.96 -5.04
C ILE A 158 27.23 -10.98 -5.28
N PRO A 159 27.33 -12.06 -4.49
CA PRO A 159 28.34 -13.09 -4.72
C PRO A 159 28.18 -13.74 -6.09
N GLY A 160 29.30 -13.97 -6.79
CA GLY A 160 29.33 -14.57 -8.12
C GLY A 160 29.25 -13.57 -9.29
N TYR A 161 28.93 -12.30 -9.05
CA TYR A 161 28.93 -11.26 -10.07
C TYR A 161 30.15 -10.33 -9.95
N ARG A 162 30.58 -9.76 -11.09
CA ARG A 162 31.62 -8.73 -11.11
C ARG A 162 31.13 -7.49 -10.35
N ARG A 163 32.06 -6.81 -9.67
CA ARG A 163 31.82 -5.58 -8.90
C ARG A 163 31.48 -4.41 -9.83
N ASN A 164 30.23 -4.35 -10.28
CA ASN A 164 29.72 -3.27 -11.10
C ASN A 164 28.32 -2.90 -10.60
N GLU A 165 28.13 -1.61 -10.26
CA GLU A 165 26.85 -1.01 -9.88
C GLU A 165 25.74 -1.41 -10.84
N GLN A 166 26.03 -1.35 -12.16
CA GLN A 166 25.06 -1.63 -13.21
C GLN A 166 24.54 -3.07 -13.17
N VAL A 167 25.34 -4.02 -12.69
CA VAL A 167 24.93 -5.42 -12.56
C VAL A 167 23.97 -5.59 -11.40
N LEU A 168 24.26 -4.92 -10.26
CA LEU A 168 23.37 -4.90 -9.10
C LEU A 168 22.04 -4.22 -9.44
N VAL A 169 22.08 -3.08 -10.14
CA VAL A 169 20.87 -2.39 -10.63
C VAL A 169 20.02 -3.32 -11.50
N ARG A 170 20.60 -3.96 -12.53
CA ARG A 170 19.85 -4.88 -13.42
C ARG A 170 19.22 -6.05 -12.66
N TYR A 171 19.87 -6.52 -11.59
CA TYR A 171 19.31 -7.56 -10.74
C TYR A 171 18.11 -7.03 -9.95
N LEU A 172 18.27 -5.93 -9.22
CA LEU A 172 17.22 -5.31 -8.41
C LEU A 172 16.02 -4.84 -9.25
N ASP A 173 16.27 -4.35 -10.46
CA ASP A 173 15.25 -3.84 -11.38
C ASP A 173 14.29 -4.93 -11.88
N ARG A 174 14.70 -6.20 -11.79
CA ARG A 174 13.80 -7.32 -12.05
C ARG A 174 12.83 -7.58 -10.90
N TYR A 175 13.19 -7.25 -9.66
CA TYR A 175 12.42 -7.58 -8.47
C TYR A 175 11.63 -6.40 -7.92
N ILE A 176 12.26 -5.24 -7.71
CA ILE A 176 11.66 -4.09 -7.01
C ILE A 176 10.37 -3.61 -7.70
N PRO A 177 10.33 -3.35 -9.02
CA PRO A 177 9.10 -2.89 -9.67
C PRO A 177 7.98 -3.94 -9.60
N ARG A 178 8.31 -5.23 -9.74
CA ARG A 178 7.32 -6.32 -9.72
C ARG A 178 6.71 -6.49 -8.32
N ILE A 179 7.55 -6.51 -7.29
CA ILE A 179 7.12 -6.58 -5.89
C ILE A 179 6.25 -5.38 -5.55
N THR A 180 6.63 -4.18 -6.02
CA THR A 180 5.88 -2.94 -5.79
C THR A 180 4.48 -2.99 -6.42
N ILE A 181 4.36 -3.45 -7.66
CA ILE A 181 3.06 -3.57 -8.35
C ILE A 181 2.19 -4.61 -7.64
N ILE A 182 2.75 -5.78 -7.33
CA ILE A 182 2.01 -6.86 -6.65
C ILE A 182 1.56 -6.40 -5.27
N GLY A 183 2.44 -5.78 -4.48
CA GLY A 183 2.13 -5.25 -3.16
C GLY A 183 1.08 -4.14 -3.21
N GLY A 184 1.21 -3.18 -4.13
CA GLY A 184 0.23 -2.11 -4.31
C GLY A 184 -1.15 -2.64 -4.71
N ALA A 185 -1.20 -3.55 -5.68
CA ALA A 185 -2.44 -4.19 -6.10
C ALA A 185 -3.09 -5.00 -4.95
N PHE A 186 -2.30 -5.79 -4.23
CA PHE A 186 -2.78 -6.62 -3.13
C PHE A 186 -3.36 -5.78 -1.98
N ILE A 187 -2.66 -4.72 -1.57
CA ILE A 187 -3.17 -3.81 -0.53
C ILE A 187 -4.42 -3.07 -1.02
N GLY A 188 -4.49 -2.72 -2.31
CA GLY A 188 -5.67 -2.13 -2.92
C GLY A 188 -6.90 -3.04 -2.79
N VAL A 189 -6.77 -4.34 -3.12
CA VAL A 189 -7.85 -5.33 -2.92
C VAL A 189 -8.22 -5.43 -1.45
N LEU A 190 -7.23 -5.57 -0.57
CA LEU A 190 -7.46 -5.75 0.87
C LEU A 190 -8.19 -4.54 1.48
N SER A 191 -7.90 -3.33 1.00
CA SER A 191 -8.55 -2.08 1.41
C SER A 191 -10.02 -2.04 1.04
N VAL A 192 -10.36 -2.45 -0.18
CA VAL A 192 -11.77 -2.49 -0.60
C VAL A 192 -12.53 -3.58 0.15
N VAL A 193 -11.94 -4.77 0.28
CA VAL A 193 -12.52 -5.87 1.08
C VAL A 193 -12.80 -5.42 2.52
N ALA A 194 -11.86 -4.68 3.12
CA ALA A 194 -12.04 -4.14 4.47
C ALA A 194 -13.21 -3.13 4.56
N ASN A 195 -13.39 -2.29 3.54
CA ASN A 195 -14.53 -1.38 3.48
C ASN A 195 -15.87 -2.13 3.28
N LEU A 196 -15.88 -3.18 2.45
CA LEU A 196 -17.09 -3.95 2.14
C LEU A 196 -17.65 -4.68 3.37
N PHE A 197 -16.79 -5.37 4.13
CA PHE A 197 -17.25 -6.13 5.30
C PHE A 197 -17.41 -5.27 6.56
N GLY A 198 -16.83 -4.07 6.57
CA GLY A 198 -16.86 -3.16 7.70
C GLY A 198 -15.97 -3.64 8.85
N VAL A 199 -15.31 -2.68 9.50
CA VAL A 199 -14.41 -2.94 10.62
C VAL A 199 -14.93 -2.26 11.89
N VAL A 200 -14.44 -2.72 13.04
CA VAL A 200 -14.90 -2.22 14.35
C VAL A 200 -14.60 -0.72 14.45
N GLY A 201 -15.58 0.05 14.96
CA GLY A 201 -15.43 1.47 15.27
C GLY A 201 -15.82 2.44 14.15
N ALA A 202 -16.51 1.97 13.10
CA ALA A 202 -16.88 2.78 11.92
C ALA A 202 -15.68 3.47 11.24
N VAL A 203 -14.47 3.01 11.52
CA VAL A 203 -13.25 3.43 10.84
C VAL A 203 -13.28 2.80 9.44
N GLY A 204 -12.93 3.56 8.40
CA GLY A 204 -12.79 2.98 7.07
C GLY A 204 -11.74 1.85 7.08
N GLY A 205 -11.96 0.81 6.29
CA GLY A 205 -11.02 -0.30 6.11
C GLY A 205 -9.60 0.13 5.71
N THR A 206 -9.47 1.21 4.93
CA THR A 206 -8.17 1.85 4.66
C THR A 206 -7.52 2.41 5.94
N GLY A 207 -8.30 2.97 6.87
CA GLY A 207 -7.81 3.47 8.15
C GLY A 207 -7.30 2.36 9.06
N LEU A 208 -7.99 1.22 9.12
CA LEU A 208 -7.51 0.04 9.85
C LEU A 208 -6.17 -0.45 9.28
N LEU A 209 -6.07 -0.59 7.95
CA LEU A 209 -4.83 -0.98 7.27
C LEU A 209 -3.66 -0.08 7.64
N LEU A 210 -3.89 1.22 7.65
CA LEU A 210 -2.90 2.22 8.03
C LEU A 210 -2.45 2.05 9.46
N ALA A 211 -3.39 1.94 10.40
CA ALA A 211 -3.07 1.77 11.81
C ALA A 211 -2.20 0.53 12.03
N VAL A 212 -2.59 -0.62 11.49
CA VAL A 212 -1.86 -1.88 11.67
C VAL A 212 -0.48 -1.82 11.04
N SER A 213 -0.35 -1.34 9.81
CA SER A 213 0.95 -1.26 9.13
C SER A 213 1.90 -0.26 9.81
N ILE A 214 1.40 0.90 10.24
CA ILE A 214 2.20 1.90 10.97
C ILE A 214 2.64 1.32 12.32
N THR A 215 1.73 0.71 13.08
CA THR A 215 2.08 0.07 14.36
C THR A 215 3.11 -1.03 14.18
N TYR A 216 2.95 -1.91 13.18
CA TYR A 216 3.92 -2.96 12.90
C TYR A 216 5.29 -2.40 12.48
N ARG A 217 5.30 -1.35 11.65
CA ARG A 217 6.54 -0.67 11.25
C ARG A 217 7.25 -0.03 12.42
N LEU A 218 6.53 0.67 13.30
CA LEU A 218 7.09 1.25 14.52
C LEU A 218 7.63 0.17 15.45
N TYR A 219 6.91 -0.95 15.59
CA TYR A 219 7.39 -2.10 16.35
C TYR A 219 8.73 -2.63 15.83
N GLU A 220 8.87 -2.84 14.51
CA GLU A 220 10.14 -3.29 13.93
C GLU A 220 11.27 -2.26 14.08
N GLU A 221 10.96 -0.98 13.97
CA GLU A 221 11.94 0.09 14.14
C GLU A 221 12.49 0.13 15.57
N VAL A 222 11.61 0.03 16.57
CA VAL A 222 11.99 -0.06 17.99
C VAL A 222 12.79 -1.33 18.27
N ALA A 223 12.35 -2.47 17.75
CA ALA A 223 13.06 -3.75 17.92
C ALA A 223 14.47 -3.69 17.31
N SER A 224 14.62 -3.08 16.13
CA SER A 224 15.92 -2.87 15.49
C SER A 224 16.83 -1.96 16.31
N GLN A 225 16.29 -0.84 16.83
CA GLN A 225 17.05 0.07 17.70
C GLN A 225 17.55 -0.61 18.96
N GLN A 226 16.71 -1.40 19.63
CA GLN A 226 17.10 -2.15 20.83
C GLN A 226 18.26 -3.12 20.57
N ILE A 227 18.27 -3.79 19.41
CA ILE A 227 19.38 -4.67 19.02
C ILE A 227 20.67 -3.87 18.82
N MET A 228 20.59 -2.69 18.20
CA MET A 228 21.74 -1.80 17.99
C MET A 228 22.29 -1.19 19.30
N GLU A 229 21.47 -1.07 20.34
CA GLU A 229 21.90 -0.68 21.69
C GLU A 229 22.55 -1.83 22.44
N MET A 230 21.97 -3.04 22.38
CA MET A 230 22.53 -4.23 23.04
C MET A 230 23.88 -4.65 22.46
N TYR A 231 24.09 -4.48 21.15
CA TYR A 231 25.32 -4.88 20.47
C TYR A 231 25.99 -3.68 19.78
N PRO A 232 26.69 -2.81 20.54
CA PRO A 232 27.27 -1.57 19.99
C PRO A 232 28.33 -1.81 18.91
N PHE A 233 29.01 -2.97 18.91
CA PHE A 233 29.95 -3.35 17.85
C PHE A 233 29.25 -3.63 16.49
N MET A 234 27.95 -3.93 16.50
CA MET A 234 27.17 -4.14 15.28
C MET A 234 26.68 -2.83 14.65
N ARG A 235 26.86 -1.68 15.32
CA ARG A 235 26.51 -0.36 14.77
C ARG A 235 27.26 -0.04 13.49
N GLY A 236 28.52 -0.44 13.35
CA GLY A 236 29.28 -0.24 12.11
C GLY A 236 28.90 -1.20 10.97
N PHE A 237 28.21 -2.30 11.26
CA PHE A 237 27.82 -3.33 10.28
C PHE A 237 26.38 -3.16 9.78
N PHE A 238 25.51 -2.53 10.59
CA PHE A 238 24.09 -2.25 10.28
C PHE A 238 23.77 -0.76 10.18
N GLY A 239 24.65 0.12 10.66
CA GLY A 239 24.47 1.56 10.64
C GLY A 239 24.67 2.11 9.25
N LYS A 240 23.57 2.67 8.70
CA LYS A 240 23.64 3.66 7.65
C LYS A 240 24.31 4.91 8.22
N GLU A 241 25.56 5.13 7.84
CA GLU A 241 26.00 6.46 7.41
C GLU A 241 26.24 6.42 5.90
#